data_AF-A0A497PWV8-F1
#
_entry.id   AF-A0A497PWV8-F1
#
_cell.length_a   1.000
_cell.length_b   1.000
_cell.length_c   1.000
_cell.angle_alpha   90.00
_cell.angle_beta   90.00
_cell.angle_gamma   90.00
#
_symmetry.space_group_name_H-M   'P 1'
#
loop_
_entity.id
_entity.type
_entity.pdbx_description
1 polymer ?
#
loop_
_entity_poly.entity_id
_entity_poly.type
_entity_poly.pdbx_seq_one_letter_code
_entity_poly.pdbx_strand_id
1 'polypeptide(L)'
;MILYVLMMALFVPLRPYIDTYLTPDQLLFWFLYGGGPPQSATHLWFLPVLFFGLVLFAALERFAYSLWPPLRFTFIVLLPYGAEVITSLFTSVLVPWHANAVMVAAAFAFIGSELRRLWLLRDTPVQASRTIAVLPLVVTLLLLTSTMNGFTDLAVDNLGANIWLYMASGALGSLSVLIGAYLLSSARSRVCNLLTVFGCHSQVIYEFHPLTFYFVPLFLAVIGFSAESILSSYTSTWPFRLILAVAISLPMTIYVVERHPVLRFVFRGTTTPRFARFSESTGP
;
A
#
# COMPACT_ATOMS: atom_id res chain seq x y z
N MET A 1 -1.75 -7.14 -15.08
CA MET A 1 -2.09 -8.30 -15.92
C MET A 1 -0.84 -9.05 -16.42
N ILE A 2 0.11 -8.39 -17.11
CA ILE A 2 1.37 -9.03 -17.57
C ILE A 2 2.19 -9.63 -16.41
N LEU A 3 2.26 -8.94 -15.27
CA LEU A 3 2.94 -9.43 -14.07
C LEU A 3 2.31 -10.74 -13.52
N TYR A 4 0.98 -10.85 -13.54
CA TYR A 4 0.27 -12.07 -13.14
C TYR A 4 0.54 -13.23 -14.11
N VAL A 5 0.58 -12.95 -15.41
CA VAL A 5 0.92 -13.95 -16.44
C VAL A 5 2.38 -14.39 -16.30
N LEU A 6 3.29 -13.47 -15.99
CA LEU A 6 4.70 -13.77 -15.68
C LEU A 6 4.85 -14.61 -14.42
N MET A 7 4.12 -14.28 -13.35
CA MET A 7 4.10 -15.09 -12.12
C MET A 7 3.53 -16.48 -12.37
N MET A 8 2.46 -16.60 -13.15
CA MET A 8 1.92 -17.91 -13.59
C MET A 8 2.94 -18.70 -14.39
N ALA A 9 3.60 -18.07 -15.37
CA ALA A 9 4.61 -18.70 -16.22
C ALA A 9 5.87 -19.13 -15.44
N LEU A 10 6.20 -18.43 -14.35
CA LEU A 10 7.30 -18.78 -13.44
C LEU A 10 6.90 -19.86 -12.43
N PHE A 11 5.70 -19.80 -11.85
CA PHE A 11 5.29 -20.73 -10.79
C PHE A 11 4.91 -22.12 -11.31
N VAL A 12 4.28 -22.21 -12.48
CA VAL A 12 3.90 -23.51 -13.08
C VAL A 12 5.10 -24.47 -13.22
N PRO A 13 6.26 -24.08 -13.78
CA PRO A 13 7.42 -24.96 -13.87
C PRO A 13 8.18 -25.13 -12.55
N LEU A 14 8.07 -24.19 -11.60
CA LEU A 14 8.77 -24.24 -10.30
C LEU A 14 8.04 -25.03 -9.22
N ARG A 15 6.74 -25.31 -9.39
CA ARG A 15 5.89 -26.07 -8.47
C ARG A 15 6.47 -27.41 -7.97
N PRO A 16 7.20 -28.22 -8.77
CA PRO A 16 7.79 -29.47 -8.29
C PRO A 16 8.97 -29.26 -7.33
N TYR A 17 9.57 -28.07 -7.35
CA TYR A 17 10.86 -27.79 -6.70
C TYR A 17 10.72 -26.81 -5.53
N ILE A 18 9.65 -26.01 -5.52
CA ILE A 18 9.37 -24.99 -4.51
C ILE A 18 7.91 -25.17 -4.12
N ASP A 19 7.65 -25.33 -2.83
CA ASP A 19 6.27 -25.29 -2.32
C ASP A 19 5.74 -23.87 -2.50
N THR A 20 4.99 -23.66 -3.58
CA THR A 20 4.48 -22.34 -3.97
C THR A 20 3.27 -21.92 -3.12
N TYR A 21 2.83 -22.75 -2.17
CA TYR A 21 1.60 -22.58 -1.38
C TYR A 21 0.31 -22.41 -2.21
N LEU A 22 0.37 -22.60 -3.53
CA LEU A 22 -0.71 -22.32 -4.49
C LEU A 22 -1.01 -23.54 -5.34
N THR A 23 -2.23 -24.06 -5.24
CA THR A 23 -2.77 -25.12 -6.11
C THR A 23 -3.27 -24.54 -7.45
N PRO A 24 -3.41 -25.35 -8.51
CA PRO A 24 -4.00 -24.90 -9.78
C PRO A 24 -5.38 -24.27 -9.63
N ASP A 25 -6.20 -24.78 -8.71
CA ASP A 25 -7.52 -24.23 -8.41
C ASP A 25 -7.43 -22.86 -7.73
N GLN A 26 -6.45 -22.67 -6.85
CA GLN A 26 -6.15 -21.38 -6.23
C GLN A 26 -5.61 -20.36 -7.26
N LEU A 27 -4.88 -20.81 -8.27
CA LEU A 27 -4.41 -20.00 -9.41
C LEU A 27 -5.57 -19.62 -10.35
N LEU A 28 -6.51 -20.52 -10.62
CA LEU A 28 -7.73 -20.20 -11.38
C LEU A 28 -8.62 -19.23 -10.58
N PHE A 29 -8.72 -19.43 -9.27
CA PHE A 29 -9.41 -18.52 -8.36
C PHE A 29 -8.78 -17.12 -8.38
N TRP A 30 -7.45 -17.01 -8.38
CA TRP A 30 -6.73 -15.74 -8.61
C TRP A 30 -7.14 -15.07 -9.91
N PHE A 31 -7.19 -15.82 -11.01
CA PHE A 31 -7.48 -15.25 -12.32
C PHE A 31 -8.92 -14.71 -12.41
N LEU A 32 -9.88 -15.42 -11.84
CA LEU A 32 -11.30 -15.06 -11.88
C LEU A 32 -11.65 -13.97 -10.85
N TYR A 33 -11.12 -14.07 -9.63
CA TYR A 33 -11.50 -13.22 -8.49
C TYR A 33 -10.45 -12.15 -8.11
N GLY A 34 -9.25 -12.18 -8.70
CA GLY A 34 -8.22 -11.11 -8.64
C GLY A 34 -7.48 -10.96 -7.30
N GLY A 35 -8.07 -11.38 -6.19
CA GLY A 35 -7.54 -11.21 -4.83
C GLY A 35 -6.77 -12.40 -4.29
N GLY A 36 -7.26 -13.59 -4.63
CA GLY A 36 -6.65 -14.86 -4.34
C GLY A 36 -7.37 -15.73 -3.33
N PRO A 37 -6.92 -16.98 -3.07
CA PRO A 37 -7.65 -17.82 -2.13
C PRO A 37 -7.51 -17.23 -0.72
N PRO A 38 -8.46 -17.56 0.17
CA PRO A 38 -8.39 -17.15 1.56
C PRO A 38 -7.03 -17.51 2.16
N GLN A 39 -6.42 -16.60 2.92
CA GLN A 39 -5.11 -16.79 3.59
C GLN A 39 -3.89 -16.84 2.66
N SER A 40 -4.04 -16.61 1.34
CA SER A 40 -2.89 -16.51 0.41
C SER A 40 -3.10 -15.42 -0.65
N ALA A 41 -3.66 -14.30 -0.23
CA ALA A 41 -3.77 -13.12 -1.08
C ALA A 41 -2.37 -12.58 -1.39
N THR A 42 -2.00 -12.51 -2.67
CA THR A 42 -0.75 -11.84 -3.06
C THR A 42 -0.82 -10.36 -2.78
N HIS A 43 0.30 -9.76 -2.38
CA HIS A 43 0.50 -8.31 -2.32
C HIS A 43 0.11 -7.52 -3.58
N LEU A 44 -0.26 -8.15 -4.71
CA LEU A 44 -0.78 -7.49 -5.91
C LEU A 44 -2.31 -7.29 -5.91
N TRP A 45 -3.04 -7.90 -4.97
CA TRP A 45 -4.50 -7.83 -4.87
C TRP A 45 -5.03 -6.39 -4.81
N PHE A 46 -4.24 -5.45 -4.27
CA PHE A 46 -4.63 -4.05 -4.14
C PHE A 46 -4.66 -3.31 -5.49
N LEU A 47 -3.95 -3.78 -6.53
CA LEU A 47 -3.87 -3.07 -7.82
C LEU A 47 -5.22 -3.03 -8.55
N PRO A 48 -5.93 -4.17 -8.74
CA PRO A 48 -7.32 -4.14 -9.22
C PRO A 48 -8.23 -3.27 -8.35
N VAL A 49 -8.12 -3.39 -7.01
CA VAL A 49 -8.93 -2.62 -6.06
C VAL A 49 -8.73 -1.11 -6.25
N LEU A 50 -7.49 -0.68 -6.37
CA LEU A 50 -7.13 0.72 -6.59
C LEU A 50 -7.62 1.20 -7.96
N PHE A 51 -7.43 0.40 -9.01
CA PHE A 51 -7.90 0.75 -10.36
C PHE A 51 -9.42 0.94 -10.39
N PHE A 52 -10.17 -0.07 -9.95
CA PHE A 52 -11.64 -0.01 -9.93
C PHE A 52 -12.15 1.05 -8.94
N GLY A 53 -11.48 1.24 -7.80
CA GLY A 53 -11.81 2.27 -6.83
C GLY A 53 -11.67 3.67 -7.42
N LEU A 54 -10.60 3.94 -8.16
CA LEU A 54 -10.40 5.21 -8.86
C LEU A 54 -11.38 5.41 -10.01
N VAL A 55 -11.71 4.37 -10.76
CA VAL A 55 -12.74 4.42 -11.82
C VAL A 55 -14.11 4.75 -11.22
N LEU A 56 -14.49 4.06 -10.13
CA LEU A 56 -15.73 4.30 -9.41
C LEU A 56 -15.77 5.72 -8.85
N PHE A 57 -14.69 6.16 -8.20
CA PHE A 57 -14.54 7.54 -7.74
C PHE A 57 -14.70 8.54 -8.88
N ALA A 58 -14.02 8.35 -10.02
CA ALA A 58 -14.11 9.27 -11.15
C ALA A 58 -15.53 9.34 -11.75
N ALA A 59 -16.22 8.20 -11.85
CA ALA A 59 -17.59 8.13 -12.31
C ALA A 59 -18.55 8.88 -11.37
N LEU A 60 -18.43 8.63 -10.07
CA LEU A 60 -19.23 9.28 -9.04
C LEU A 60 -18.90 10.78 -8.91
N GLU A 61 -17.63 11.16 -8.98
CA GLU A 61 -17.18 12.55 -8.93
C GLU A 61 -17.74 13.35 -10.11
N ARG A 62 -17.76 12.75 -11.31
CA ARG A 62 -18.38 13.39 -12.49
C ARG A 62 -19.85 13.71 -12.26
N PHE A 63 -20.58 12.83 -11.58
CA PHE A 63 -21.97 13.08 -11.20
C PHE A 63 -22.08 14.09 -10.05
N ALA A 64 -21.23 13.93 -9.04
CA ALA A 64 -21.25 14.72 -7.81
C ALA A 64 -20.68 16.14 -7.97
N TYR A 65 -20.00 16.44 -9.08
CA TYR A 65 -19.35 17.74 -9.34
C TYR A 65 -20.33 18.92 -9.23
N SER A 66 -21.54 18.74 -9.74
CA SER A 66 -22.58 19.77 -9.75
C SER A 66 -23.46 19.78 -8.49
N LEU A 67 -23.29 18.78 -7.60
CA LEU A 67 -24.12 18.66 -6.41
C LEU A 67 -23.72 19.67 -5.34
N TRP A 68 -24.71 20.05 -4.51
CA TRP A 68 -24.50 20.88 -3.33
C TRP A 68 -23.46 20.23 -2.39
N PRO A 69 -22.48 20.95 -1.83
CA PRO A 69 -21.37 20.36 -1.08
C PRO A 69 -21.77 19.35 0.03
N PRO A 70 -22.83 19.58 0.83
CA PRO A 70 -23.28 18.59 1.82
C PRO A 70 -23.70 17.25 1.20
N LEU A 71 -24.29 17.25 0.01
CA LEU A 71 -24.71 16.04 -0.71
C LEU A 71 -23.53 15.25 -1.29
N ARG A 72 -22.31 15.77 -1.20
CA ARG A 72 -21.11 15.01 -1.60
C ARG A 72 -20.59 14.16 -0.44
N PHE A 73 -20.79 14.63 0.80
CA PHE A 73 -20.49 13.84 2.00
C PHE A 73 -21.35 12.58 2.12
N THR A 74 -22.52 12.52 1.48
CA THR A 74 -23.30 11.29 1.45
C THR A 74 -22.54 10.16 0.77
N PHE A 75 -21.69 10.41 -0.24
CA PHE A 75 -20.86 9.36 -0.83
C PHE A 75 -19.81 8.82 0.14
N ILE A 76 -19.27 9.67 1.02
CA ILE A 76 -18.32 9.26 2.07
C ILE A 76 -18.99 8.31 3.08
N VAL A 77 -20.31 8.40 3.25
CA VAL A 77 -21.09 7.52 4.14
C VAL A 77 -21.62 6.29 3.39
N LEU A 78 -22.20 6.48 2.20
CA LEU A 78 -22.85 5.41 1.45
C LEU A 78 -21.85 4.39 0.90
N LEU A 79 -20.63 4.80 0.54
CA LEU A 79 -19.63 3.88 0.02
C LEU A 79 -19.14 2.88 1.07
N PRO A 80 -18.69 3.30 2.28
CA PRO A 80 -18.40 2.34 3.35
C PRO A 80 -19.62 1.51 3.74
N TYR A 81 -20.79 2.13 3.90
CA TYR A 81 -22.00 1.38 4.24
C TYR A 81 -22.32 0.29 3.19
N GLY A 82 -22.20 0.60 1.90
CA GLY A 82 -22.37 -0.38 0.85
C GLY A 82 -21.31 -1.49 0.88
N ALA A 83 -20.07 -1.19 1.27
CA ALA A 83 -19.04 -2.20 1.49
C ALA A 83 -19.42 -3.18 2.62
N GLU A 84 -20.00 -2.67 3.71
CA GLU A 84 -20.51 -3.47 4.83
C GLU A 84 -21.70 -4.34 4.39
N VAL A 85 -22.62 -3.80 3.60
CA VAL A 85 -23.75 -4.55 3.03
C VAL A 85 -23.26 -5.66 2.10
N ILE A 86 -22.29 -5.39 1.21
CA ILE A 86 -21.69 -6.44 0.37
C ILE A 86 -21.05 -7.53 1.24
N THR A 87 -20.30 -7.15 2.26
CA THR A 87 -19.60 -8.10 3.15
C THR A 87 -20.57 -8.94 4.00
N SER A 88 -21.76 -8.42 4.32
CA SER A 88 -22.79 -9.14 5.07
C SER A 88 -23.66 -10.05 4.19
N LEU A 89 -23.92 -9.66 2.94
CA LEU A 89 -24.73 -10.44 2.00
C LEU A 89 -23.93 -11.53 1.29
N PHE A 90 -22.63 -11.31 1.09
CA PHE A 90 -21.73 -12.23 0.42
C PHE A 90 -20.61 -12.64 1.38
N THR A 91 -20.19 -13.90 1.33
CA THR A 91 -18.94 -14.29 1.99
C THR A 91 -17.80 -13.51 1.35
N SER A 92 -16.93 -12.88 2.15
CA SER A 92 -15.78 -12.08 1.69
C SER A 92 -15.01 -12.71 0.52
N VAL A 93 -14.77 -14.01 0.64
CA VAL A 93 -14.06 -14.84 -0.34
C VAL A 93 -14.77 -14.90 -1.70
N LEU A 94 -16.09 -14.79 -1.73
CA LEU A 94 -16.90 -14.88 -2.95
C LEU A 94 -17.12 -13.53 -3.63
N VAL A 95 -16.63 -12.43 -3.06
CA VAL A 95 -16.77 -11.09 -3.65
C VAL A 95 -15.69 -10.92 -4.73
N PRO A 96 -16.05 -10.85 -6.03
CA PRO A 96 -15.06 -10.66 -7.08
C PRO A 96 -14.31 -9.35 -6.90
N TRP A 97 -12.99 -9.42 -7.04
CA TRP A 97 -12.08 -8.27 -7.05
C TRP A 97 -12.14 -7.40 -5.79
N HIS A 98 -12.57 -7.97 -4.66
CA HIS A 98 -12.79 -7.26 -3.39
C HIS A 98 -13.62 -5.99 -3.58
N ALA A 99 -14.82 -6.12 -4.15
CA ALA A 99 -15.71 -4.99 -4.44
C ALA A 99 -16.02 -4.10 -3.20
N ASN A 100 -16.07 -4.70 -2.01
CA ASN A 100 -16.13 -3.99 -0.73
C ASN A 100 -14.89 -3.07 -0.53
N ALA A 101 -13.68 -3.59 -0.75
CA ALA A 101 -12.44 -2.81 -0.70
C ALA A 101 -12.39 -1.73 -1.79
N VAL A 102 -12.97 -1.98 -2.97
CA VAL A 102 -13.14 -0.98 -4.05
C VAL A 102 -13.99 0.20 -3.58
N MET A 103 -15.11 -0.06 -2.89
CA MET A 103 -15.97 1.00 -2.35
C MET A 103 -15.26 1.79 -1.25
N VAL A 104 -14.53 1.11 -0.36
CA VAL A 104 -13.70 1.74 0.68
C VAL A 104 -12.61 2.62 0.05
N ALA A 105 -11.92 2.14 -0.98
CA ALA A 105 -10.91 2.91 -1.71
C ALA A 105 -11.51 4.15 -2.38
N ALA A 106 -12.69 4.01 -3.01
CA ALA A 106 -13.42 5.14 -3.59
C ALA A 106 -13.85 6.17 -2.52
N ALA A 107 -14.24 5.71 -1.32
CA ALA A 107 -14.58 6.58 -0.21
C ALA A 107 -13.37 7.42 0.24
N PHE A 108 -12.18 6.83 0.35
CA PHE A 108 -10.95 7.57 0.64
C PHE A 108 -10.59 8.57 -0.45
N ALA A 109 -10.79 8.22 -1.73
CA ALA A 109 -10.59 9.15 -2.84
C ALA A 109 -11.55 10.36 -2.73
N PHE A 110 -12.82 10.14 -2.36
CA PHE A 110 -13.76 11.21 -2.08
C PHE A 110 -13.35 12.08 -0.88
N ILE A 111 -12.93 11.47 0.23
CA ILE A 111 -12.40 12.21 1.38
C ILE A 111 -11.23 13.10 0.94
N GLY A 112 -10.28 12.56 0.18
CA GLY A 112 -9.14 13.33 -0.35
C GLY A 112 -9.56 14.46 -1.30
N SER A 113 -10.55 14.23 -2.16
CA SER A 113 -11.12 15.23 -3.06
C SER A 113 -11.78 16.38 -2.29
N GLU A 114 -12.59 16.07 -1.29
CA GLU A 114 -13.23 17.07 -0.44
C GLU A 114 -12.21 17.82 0.42
N LEU A 115 -11.21 17.12 0.97
CA LEU A 115 -10.10 17.76 1.67
C LEU A 115 -9.42 18.77 0.75
N ARG A 116 -9.08 18.41 -0.50
CA ARG A 116 -8.49 19.33 -1.48
C ARG A 116 -9.40 20.51 -1.83
N ARG A 117 -10.71 20.33 -1.80
CA ARG A 117 -11.71 21.36 -2.13
C ARG A 117 -11.94 22.33 -0.97
N LEU A 118 -12.09 21.80 0.25
CA LEU A 118 -12.37 22.55 1.47
C LEU A 118 -11.10 23.18 2.03
N TRP A 119 -10.03 22.39 2.14
CA TRP A 119 -8.69 22.91 2.31
C TRP A 119 -8.19 23.18 0.93
N LEU A 120 -8.37 24.42 0.48
CA LEU A 120 -7.54 25.00 -0.57
C LEU A 120 -6.09 24.55 -0.31
N LEU A 121 -5.62 23.49 -0.97
CA LEU A 121 -4.20 23.13 -1.15
C LEU A 121 -3.53 24.18 -2.05
N ARG A 122 -4.00 25.42 -1.92
CA ARG A 122 -3.74 26.63 -2.66
C ARG A 122 -3.14 27.56 -1.64
N ASP A 123 -1.82 27.57 -1.61
CA ASP A 123 -0.99 28.66 -1.12
C ASP A 123 -1.24 29.18 0.30
N THR A 124 -1.92 28.44 1.18
CA THR A 124 -1.94 28.80 2.60
C THR A 124 -0.59 28.39 3.17
N PRO A 125 0.28 29.33 3.61
CA PRO A 125 1.49 28.98 4.33
C PRO A 125 1.06 28.34 5.64
N VAL A 126 0.96 27.02 5.63
CA VAL A 126 0.66 26.22 6.80
C VAL A 126 1.78 26.50 7.81
N GLN A 127 1.53 27.34 8.80
CA GLN A 127 2.53 27.71 9.80
C GLN A 127 3.05 26.43 10.43
N ALA A 128 4.34 26.12 10.24
CA ALA A 128 4.94 24.88 10.69
C ALA A 128 4.69 24.63 12.19
N SER A 129 4.62 25.69 13.01
CA SER A 129 4.27 25.63 14.43
C SER A 129 2.87 25.07 14.71
N ARG A 130 1.85 25.47 13.95
CA ARG A 130 0.48 24.96 14.11
C ARG A 130 0.39 23.49 13.67
N THR A 131 1.10 23.13 12.62
CA THR A 131 1.15 21.75 12.11
C THR A 131 1.85 20.79 13.05
N ILE A 132 2.94 21.24 13.69
CA ILE A 132 3.61 20.48 14.75
C ILE A 132 2.65 20.27 15.94
N ALA A 133 1.83 21.26 16.31
CA ALA A 133 0.89 21.13 17.42
C ALA A 133 -0.29 20.18 17.12
N VAL A 134 -0.72 20.07 15.85
CA VAL A 134 -1.82 19.18 15.43
C VAL A 134 -1.37 17.72 15.33
N LEU A 135 -0.09 17.46 15.03
CA LEU A 135 0.42 16.10 14.84
C LEU A 135 0.21 15.17 16.05
N PRO A 136 0.53 15.55 17.31
CA PRO A 136 0.26 14.71 18.47
C PRO A 136 -1.22 14.33 18.62
N LEU A 137 -2.14 15.27 18.33
CA LEU A 137 -3.58 15.01 18.39
C LEU A 137 -3.98 13.98 17.33
N VAL A 138 -3.55 14.17 16.08
CA VAL A 138 -3.84 13.23 14.97
C VAL A 138 -3.28 11.84 15.28
N VAL A 139 -2.04 11.76 15.78
CA VAL A 139 -1.41 10.49 16.16
C VAL A 139 -2.14 9.83 17.33
N THR A 140 -2.56 10.60 18.34
CA THR A 140 -3.31 10.07 19.49
C THR A 140 -4.66 9.50 19.06
N LEU A 141 -5.39 10.22 18.20
CA LEU A 141 -6.66 9.75 17.65
C LEU A 141 -6.47 8.54 16.74
N LEU A 142 -5.39 8.50 15.95
CA LEU A 142 -5.03 7.34 15.14
C LEU A 142 -4.80 6.11 16.01
N LEU A 143 -4.01 6.24 17.07
CA LEU A 143 -3.74 5.15 18.01
C LEU A 143 -5.03 4.69 18.70
N LEU A 144 -5.86 5.62 19.18
CA LEU A 144 -7.13 5.29 19.83
C LEU A 144 -8.09 4.55 18.88
N THR A 145 -8.30 5.09 17.68
CA THR A 145 -9.20 4.47 16.69
C THR A 145 -8.66 3.10 16.24
N SER A 146 -7.34 2.97 16.07
CA SER A 146 -6.72 1.69 15.68
C SER A 146 -6.80 0.65 16.79
N THR A 147 -6.60 1.01 18.06
CA THR A 147 -6.70 0.04 19.17
C THR A 147 -8.15 -0.40 19.39
N MET A 148 -9.11 0.51 19.25
CA MET A 148 -10.53 0.17 19.31
C MET A 148 -10.98 -0.69 18.12
N ASN A 149 -10.41 -0.49 16.94
CA ASN A 149 -10.77 -1.28 15.76
C ASN A 149 -10.13 -2.68 15.76
N GLY A 150 -8.98 -2.84 16.42
CA GLY A 150 -8.24 -4.09 16.44
C GLY A 150 -7.51 -4.37 15.12
N PHE A 151 -7.26 -5.65 14.84
CA PHE A 151 -6.54 -6.08 13.66
C PHE A 151 -7.40 -5.96 12.39
N THR A 152 -6.82 -5.36 11.35
CA THR A 152 -7.46 -5.16 10.05
C THR A 152 -6.60 -5.76 8.96
N ASP A 153 -7.21 -6.54 8.08
CA ASP A 153 -6.57 -7.09 6.90
C ASP A 153 -7.55 -7.04 5.72
N LEU A 154 -7.38 -6.01 4.89
CA LEU A 154 -8.23 -5.77 3.74
C LEU A 154 -8.07 -6.85 2.66
N ALA A 155 -6.98 -7.62 2.68
CA ALA A 155 -6.76 -8.72 1.73
C ALA A 155 -7.69 -9.92 1.98
N VAL A 156 -8.20 -10.04 3.21
CA VAL A 156 -9.22 -11.02 3.60
C VAL A 156 -10.52 -10.35 3.99
N ASP A 157 -10.70 -9.08 3.58
CA ASP A 157 -11.86 -8.25 3.87
C ASP A 157 -12.19 -8.09 5.37
N ASN A 158 -11.17 -8.22 6.22
CA ASN A 158 -11.29 -7.96 7.65
C ASN A 158 -11.06 -6.47 7.92
N LEU A 159 -12.14 -5.73 8.09
CA LEU A 159 -12.10 -4.29 8.39
C LEU A 159 -11.97 -3.98 9.89
N GLY A 160 -11.79 -4.99 10.73
CA GLY A 160 -11.72 -4.87 12.18
C GLY A 160 -13.10 -4.88 12.83
N ALA A 161 -13.21 -4.28 14.02
CA ALA A 161 -14.45 -4.23 14.79
C ALA A 161 -15.56 -3.43 14.10
N ASN A 162 -15.22 -2.36 13.37
CA ASN A 162 -16.19 -1.53 12.69
C ASN A 162 -15.56 -0.78 11.50
N ILE A 163 -16.23 -0.79 10.35
CA ILE A 163 -15.80 -0.06 9.15
C ILE A 163 -15.60 1.45 9.37
N TRP A 164 -16.38 2.09 10.25
CA TRP A 164 -16.23 3.50 10.56
C TRP A 164 -14.95 3.79 11.34
N LEU A 165 -14.55 2.88 12.24
CA LEU A 165 -13.26 2.97 12.92
C LEU A 165 -12.13 2.77 11.91
N TYR A 166 -12.28 1.82 10.97
CA TYR A 166 -11.34 1.65 9.86
C TYR A 166 -11.19 2.92 9.01
N MET A 167 -12.32 3.54 8.61
CA MET A 167 -12.32 4.78 7.84
C MET A 167 -11.68 5.94 8.61
N ALA A 168 -11.98 6.07 9.90
CA ALA A 168 -11.39 7.08 10.77
C ALA A 168 -9.88 6.89 10.91
N SER A 169 -9.42 5.67 11.20
CA SER A 169 -7.99 5.33 11.29
C SER A 169 -7.28 5.58 9.96
N GLY A 170 -7.86 5.18 8.83
CA GLY A 170 -7.26 5.42 7.51
C GLY A 170 -7.18 6.91 7.15
N ALA A 171 -8.19 7.72 7.51
CA ALA A 171 -8.18 9.16 7.28
C ALA A 171 -7.14 9.86 8.16
N LEU A 172 -7.07 9.51 9.44
CA LEU A 172 -6.08 10.02 10.39
C LEU A 172 -4.65 9.60 10.02
N GLY A 173 -4.47 8.36 9.54
CA GLY A 173 -3.19 7.86 9.03
C GLY A 173 -2.75 8.59 7.75
N SER A 174 -3.67 8.85 6.83
CA SER A 174 -3.38 9.64 5.63
C SER A 174 -2.99 11.07 5.99
N LEU A 175 -3.70 11.68 6.94
CA LEU A 175 -3.40 13.02 7.44
C LEU A 175 -2.04 13.08 8.15
N SER A 176 -1.70 12.08 8.96
CA SER A 176 -0.40 12.03 9.65
C SER A 176 0.76 11.89 8.65
N VAL A 177 0.59 11.09 7.59
CA VAL A 177 1.56 10.99 6.49
C VAL A 177 1.70 12.32 5.75
N LEU A 178 0.60 13.01 5.44
CA LEU A 178 0.65 14.32 4.78
C LEU A 178 1.35 15.39 5.64
N ILE A 179 1.03 15.44 6.93
CA ILE A 179 1.69 16.33 7.89
C ILE A 179 3.18 15.99 8.00
N GLY A 180 3.52 14.70 8.11
CA GLY A 180 4.90 14.23 8.16
C GLY A 180 5.68 14.60 6.90
N ALA A 181 5.09 14.39 5.72
CA ALA A 181 5.67 14.76 4.43
C ALA A 181 5.91 16.28 4.33
N TYR A 182 4.94 17.09 4.79
CA TYR A 182 5.10 18.54 4.84
C TYR A 182 6.27 18.96 5.73
N LEU A 183 6.33 18.45 6.97
CA LEU A 183 7.42 18.75 7.91
C LEU A 183 8.79 18.30 7.36
N LEU A 184 8.85 17.13 6.72
CA LEU A 184 10.06 16.62 6.08
C LEU A 184 10.49 17.45 4.86
N SER A 185 9.54 17.95 4.07
CA SER A 185 9.83 18.83 2.94
C SER A 185 10.43 20.17 3.37
N SER A 186 10.07 20.63 4.58
CA SER A 186 10.65 21.83 5.20
C SER A 186 11.99 21.59 5.91
N ALA A 187 12.42 20.33 6.03
CA ALA A 187 13.68 19.95 6.68
C ALA A 187 14.90 20.06 5.72
N ARG A 188 16.12 20.00 6.29
CA ARG A 188 17.39 20.13 5.53
C ARG A 188 17.44 19.26 4.27
N SER A 189 18.06 19.80 3.21
CA SER A 189 18.15 19.21 1.86
C SER A 189 18.55 17.73 1.80
N ARG A 190 19.41 17.24 2.71
CA ARG A 190 19.88 15.84 2.67
C ARG A 190 18.79 14.80 2.95
N VAL A 191 17.87 15.07 3.89
CA VAL A 191 16.78 14.13 4.21
C VAL A 191 15.78 14.09 3.07
N CYS A 192 15.44 15.26 2.53
CA CYS A 192 14.58 15.37 1.34
C CYS A 192 15.18 14.65 0.13
N ASN A 193 16.50 14.78 -0.10
CA ASN A 193 17.19 14.06 -1.18
C ASN A 193 17.13 12.53 -0.98
N LEU A 194 17.38 12.04 0.23
CA LEU A 194 17.31 10.61 0.54
C LEU A 194 15.90 10.05 0.31
N LEU A 195 14.87 10.75 0.80
CA LEU A 195 13.48 10.36 0.63
C LEU A 195 13.03 10.42 -0.83
N THR A 196 13.54 11.38 -1.60
CA THR A 196 13.29 11.48 -3.04
C THR A 196 13.90 10.30 -3.78
N VAL A 197 15.14 9.92 -3.46
CA VAL A 197 15.77 8.71 -3.99
C VAL A 197 14.94 7.48 -3.61
N PHE A 198 14.57 7.34 -2.35
CA PHE A 198 13.73 6.23 -1.89
C PHE A 198 12.39 6.18 -2.64
N GLY A 199 11.72 7.32 -2.82
CA GLY A 199 10.48 7.44 -3.59
C GLY A 199 10.63 7.05 -5.07
N CYS A 200 11.77 7.40 -5.68
CA CYS A 200 12.11 6.96 -7.04
C CYS A 200 12.37 5.44 -7.15
N HIS A 201 12.56 4.75 -6.04
CA HIS A 201 12.78 3.31 -6.02
C HIS A 201 11.67 2.55 -5.27
N SER A 202 10.64 3.24 -4.79
CA SER A 202 9.65 2.71 -3.85
C SER A 202 8.91 1.49 -4.36
N GLN A 203 8.53 1.45 -5.64
CA GLN A 203 7.89 0.28 -6.24
C GLN A 203 8.79 -0.95 -6.21
N VAL A 204 10.05 -0.82 -6.63
CA VAL A 204 10.99 -1.95 -6.66
C VAL A 204 11.32 -2.39 -5.22
N ILE A 205 11.48 -1.44 -4.32
CA ILE A 205 11.68 -1.72 -2.89
C ILE A 205 10.48 -2.45 -2.31
N TYR A 206 9.27 -2.04 -2.67
CA TYR A 206 8.03 -2.71 -2.26
C TYR A 206 7.93 -4.13 -2.83
N GLU A 207 8.35 -4.38 -4.07
CA GLU A 207 8.34 -5.74 -4.63
C GLU A 207 9.48 -6.60 -4.05
N PHE A 208 10.59 -5.99 -3.63
CA PHE A 208 11.76 -6.69 -3.08
C PHE A 208 11.69 -6.94 -1.56
N HIS A 209 10.95 -6.11 -0.80
CA HIS A 209 10.94 -6.20 0.66
C HIS A 209 10.53 -7.58 1.23
N PRO A 210 9.59 -8.36 0.63
CA PRO A 210 9.24 -9.67 1.17
C PRO A 210 10.45 -10.61 1.18
N LEU A 211 11.29 -10.56 0.14
CA LEU A 211 12.53 -11.33 0.07
C LEU A 211 13.48 -10.97 1.21
N THR A 212 13.61 -9.67 1.51
CA THR A 212 14.45 -9.24 2.65
C THR A 212 13.92 -9.73 4.00
N PHE A 213 12.60 -9.87 4.18
CA PHE A 213 12.04 -10.47 5.39
C PHE A 213 12.38 -11.95 5.55
N TYR A 214 12.63 -12.69 4.46
CA TYR A 214 13.14 -14.07 4.49
C TYR A 214 14.66 -14.15 4.67
N PHE A 215 15.41 -13.17 4.14
CA PHE A 215 16.87 -13.12 4.30
C PHE A 215 17.32 -12.90 5.74
N VAL A 216 16.56 -12.15 6.55
CA VAL A 216 16.96 -11.86 7.94
C VAL A 216 16.96 -13.13 8.81
N PRO A 217 15.90 -13.96 8.86
CA PRO A 217 15.93 -15.27 9.50
C PRO A 217 17.06 -16.17 8.99
N LEU A 218 17.28 -16.19 7.66
CA LEU A 218 18.34 -17.00 7.05
C LEU A 218 19.73 -16.55 7.50
N PHE A 219 19.99 -15.24 7.54
CA PHE A 219 21.24 -14.67 8.02
C PHE A 219 21.47 -14.99 9.50
N LEU A 220 20.44 -14.84 10.34
CA LEU A 220 20.50 -15.19 11.76
C LEU A 220 20.81 -16.68 11.96
N ALA A 221 20.21 -17.57 11.16
CA ALA A 221 20.50 -18.99 11.18
C ALA A 221 21.96 -19.29 10.80
N VAL A 222 22.51 -18.61 9.78
CA VAL A 222 23.90 -18.78 9.34
C VAL A 222 24.91 -18.34 10.40
N ILE A 223 24.61 -17.28 11.17
CA ILE A 223 25.48 -16.82 12.27
C ILE A 223 25.27 -17.60 13.59
N GLY A 224 24.49 -18.69 13.56
CA GLY A 224 24.39 -19.66 14.65
C GLY A 224 23.17 -19.53 15.57
N PHE A 225 22.17 -18.70 15.24
CA PHE A 225 20.92 -18.67 16.00
C PHE A 225 20.07 -19.90 15.69
N SER A 226 19.48 -20.52 16.72
CA SER A 226 18.57 -21.65 16.53
C SER A 226 17.27 -21.18 15.89
N ALA A 227 16.64 -22.04 15.07
CA ALA A 227 15.35 -21.75 14.46
C ALA A 227 14.27 -21.38 15.50
N GLU A 228 14.33 -21.97 16.69
CA GLU A 228 13.43 -21.72 17.82
C GLU A 228 13.62 -20.31 18.42
N SER A 229 14.86 -19.83 18.51
CA SER A 229 15.17 -18.45 18.94
C SER A 229 14.71 -17.39 17.92
N ILE A 230 14.78 -17.74 16.63
CA ILE A 230 14.34 -16.88 15.52
C ILE A 230 12.81 -16.80 15.48
N LEU A 231 12.10 -17.92 15.69
CA LEU A 231 10.64 -17.97 15.71
C LEU A 231 10.06 -17.24 16.93
N SER A 232 10.61 -17.49 18.12
CA SER A 232 10.16 -16.85 19.37
C SER A 232 10.36 -15.34 19.39
N SER A 233 11.37 -14.85 18.68
CA SER A 233 11.65 -13.41 18.56
C SER A 233 11.03 -12.78 17.31
N TYR A 234 10.34 -13.55 16.47
CA TYR A 234 9.83 -13.08 15.17
C TYR A 234 8.91 -11.88 15.36
N THR A 235 7.90 -11.98 16.21
CA THR A 235 6.93 -10.89 16.42
C THR A 235 7.55 -9.67 17.10
N SER A 236 8.42 -9.85 18.10
CA SER A 236 9.01 -8.73 18.86
C SER A 236 10.05 -7.93 18.08
N THR A 237 10.68 -8.53 17.06
CA THR A 237 11.74 -7.90 16.27
C THR A 237 11.24 -7.27 14.96
N TRP A 238 9.92 -7.19 14.73
CA TRP A 238 9.36 -6.62 13.50
C TRP A 238 9.88 -5.21 13.14
N PRO A 239 10.08 -4.25 14.07
CA PRO A 239 10.55 -2.91 13.69
C PRO A 239 11.99 -2.95 13.18
N PHE A 240 12.85 -3.74 13.84
CA PHE A 240 14.23 -3.93 13.44
C PHE A 240 14.33 -4.59 12.06
N ARG A 241 13.51 -5.62 11.81
CA ARG A 241 13.44 -6.31 10.52
C ARG A 241 12.95 -5.39 9.41
N LEU A 242 11.97 -4.52 9.69
CA LEU A 242 11.52 -3.51 8.74
C LEU A 242 12.63 -2.52 8.38
N ILE A 243 13.37 -2.02 9.38
CA ILE A 243 14.51 -1.11 9.15
C ILE A 243 15.58 -1.81 8.29
N LEU A 244 15.92 -3.05 8.62
CA LEU A 244 16.91 -3.82 7.88
C LEU A 244 16.45 -4.14 6.46
N ALA A 245 15.18 -4.51 6.28
CA ALA A 245 14.55 -4.72 4.98
C ALA A 245 14.66 -3.48 4.10
N VAL A 246 14.32 -2.31 4.64
CA VAL A 246 14.45 -1.01 3.95
C VAL A 246 15.92 -0.70 3.63
N ALA A 247 16.82 -0.89 4.59
CA ALA A 247 18.25 -0.59 4.43
C ALA A 247 18.94 -1.47 3.40
N ILE A 248 18.52 -2.73 3.23
CA ILE A 248 19.05 -3.67 2.22
C ILE A 248 18.38 -3.45 0.86
N SER A 249 17.06 -3.23 0.84
CA SER A 249 16.30 -3.14 -0.41
C SER A 249 16.72 -1.94 -1.27
N LEU A 250 17.10 -0.82 -0.64
CA LEU A 250 17.52 0.37 -1.38
C LEU A 250 18.85 0.17 -2.14
N PRO A 251 19.96 -0.27 -1.51
CA PRO A 251 21.18 -0.66 -2.21
C PRO A 251 20.96 -1.74 -3.26
N MET A 252 20.17 -2.78 -2.95
CA MET A 252 19.88 -3.85 -3.91
C MET A 252 19.17 -3.30 -5.16
N THR A 253 18.22 -2.39 -4.96
CA THR A 253 17.55 -1.75 -6.09
C THR A 253 18.53 -0.93 -6.94
N ILE A 254 19.37 -0.11 -6.32
CA ILE A 254 20.29 0.82 -7.01
C ILE A 254 21.45 0.08 -7.69
N TYR A 255 22.04 -0.91 -7.04
CA TYR A 255 23.27 -1.56 -7.50
C TYR A 255 23.01 -2.86 -8.27
N VAL A 256 21.90 -3.55 -8.04
CA VAL A 256 21.56 -4.81 -8.73
C VAL A 256 20.47 -4.54 -9.75
N VAL A 257 19.27 -4.13 -9.33
CA VAL A 257 18.12 -4.03 -10.24
C VAL A 257 18.38 -3.00 -11.34
N GLU A 258 18.80 -1.78 -11.01
CA GLU A 258 19.04 -0.71 -12.00
C GLU A 258 20.17 -1.00 -13.00
N ARG A 259 21.11 -1.90 -12.64
CA ARG A 259 22.24 -2.25 -13.51
C ARG A 259 21.92 -3.37 -14.49
N HIS A 260 20.87 -4.15 -14.24
CA HIS A 260 20.50 -5.28 -15.09
C HIS A 260 19.22 -4.98 -15.92
N PRO A 261 19.30 -4.97 -17.27
CA PRO A 261 18.18 -4.62 -18.14
C PRO A 261 16.97 -5.56 -17.98
N VAL A 262 17.22 -6.85 -17.73
CA VAL A 262 16.16 -7.85 -17.50
C VAL A 262 15.41 -7.55 -16.20
N LEU A 263 16.14 -7.30 -15.10
CA LEU A 263 15.51 -6.98 -13.82
C LEU A 263 14.75 -5.65 -13.89
N ARG A 264 15.31 -4.62 -14.54
CA ARG A 264 14.57 -3.37 -14.78
C ARG A 264 13.27 -3.59 -15.54
N PHE A 265 13.30 -4.42 -16.57
CA PHE A 265 12.11 -4.73 -17.33
C PHE A 265 11.06 -5.46 -16.48
N VAL A 266 11.48 -6.42 -15.65
CA VAL A 266 10.58 -7.15 -14.75
C VAL A 266 9.93 -6.24 -13.71
N PHE A 267 10.74 -5.42 -13.01
CA PHE A 267 10.25 -4.60 -11.90
C PHE A 267 9.63 -3.26 -12.32
N ARG A 268 9.87 -2.78 -13.55
CA ARG A 268 9.43 -1.44 -13.99
C ARG A 268 8.80 -1.39 -15.38
N GLY A 269 8.85 -2.47 -16.14
CA GLY A 269 8.39 -2.48 -17.53
C GLY A 269 9.26 -1.66 -18.49
N THR A 270 10.47 -1.23 -18.08
CA THR A 270 11.39 -0.46 -18.93
C THR A 270 12.81 -1.04 -18.89
N THR A 271 13.55 -0.95 -19.99
CA THR A 271 14.96 -1.37 -20.07
C THR A 271 15.93 -0.21 -19.85
N THR A 272 15.44 1.03 -19.93
CA THR A 272 16.22 2.26 -19.77
C THR A 272 16.35 2.66 -18.29
N PRO A 273 17.56 2.98 -17.79
CA PRO A 273 17.77 3.45 -16.42
C PRO A 273 17.09 4.80 -16.17
N ARG A 274 16.56 4.99 -14.96
CA ARG A 274 15.83 6.23 -14.58
C ARG A 274 16.72 7.47 -14.57
N PHE A 275 18.00 7.31 -14.23
CA PHE A 275 18.98 8.40 -14.22
C PHE A 275 19.28 8.99 -15.60
N ALA A 276 19.05 8.24 -16.68
CA ALA A 276 19.17 8.78 -18.04
C ALA A 276 18.01 9.74 -18.40
N ARG A 277 16.80 9.51 -17.87
CA ARG A 277 15.64 10.40 -18.09
C ARG A 277 15.69 11.67 -17.24
N PHE A 278 16.24 11.60 -16.03
CA PHE A 278 16.39 12.78 -15.18
C PHE A 278 17.39 13.79 -15.76
N SER A 279 18.47 13.33 -16.41
CA SER A 279 19.41 14.22 -17.11
C SER A 279 18.84 14.82 -18.39
N GLU A 280 17.88 14.16 -19.04
CA GLU A 280 17.18 14.70 -20.21
C GLU A 280 16.10 15.71 -19.82
N SER A 281 15.44 15.57 -18.66
CA SER A 281 14.41 16.51 -18.20
C SER A 281 14.96 17.75 -17.49
N THR A 282 16.25 17.78 -17.17
CA THR A 282 16.94 18.94 -16.57
C THR A 282 18.07 19.46 -17.46
N GLY A 283 18.00 19.23 -18.78
CA GLY A 283 18.83 19.95 -19.74
C GLY A 283 18.38 21.41 -19.85
N PRO A 284 19.31 22.35 -20.14
CA PRO A 284 19.01 23.78 -20.26
C PRO A 284 17.94 24.11 -21.29
#